data_AF-B4RHM3-F1
#
_entry.id   AF-B4RHM3-F1
#
_cell.length_a   1.000
_cell.length_b   1.000
_cell.length_c   1.000
_cell.angle_alpha   90.00
_cell.angle_beta   90.00
_cell.angle_gamma   90.00
#
_symmetry.space_group_name_H-M   'P 1'
#
loop_
_entity.id
_entity.type
_entity.pdbx_description
1 polymer ?
#
loop_
_entity_poly.entity_id
_entity_poly.type
_entity_poly.pdbx_seq_one_letter_code
_entity_poly.pdbx_strand_id
1 'polypeptide(L)'
;MPVLNGGVGADTLVGGDGNDTLFGMGGADRLVGGGGDDRLDAGSGQATLLGGDGRDTIQGQRGDYIIDAGPGNDIVELGLWPAAAVTLGPGADTLSLNIDPEWRGVTVSDFQTGDGGDRVHVALPSDPTWDGVTNPFARGRLQLIQDGADVLLRYDGTGGAAFGVIDVARFQNLQVGQFTAANMSGWPPDGSPPPGVSVSGGAGNEELVGSVGPDQVAGGGGSDTLIGYEGHDTLTGEGGSDIVTGGGGDDQLFGGDGDDFLQDNRGSNFIRGGDGHDRIDASNFGSDFNDLHGNWGNDTVLGGRGGDWVVGGQGNDELKGGDGADAVLGNLGHDDLDGGAGNDVVRGGQGDDVVRGGDGDDYLAGDRGNDTLYGGAGADLFHTFAGAGIDRIRDFNAAEGDRLNVLAGTTYTLRQQDADVIVEMGDGDQVIVTGVELSALPPGWIFVS
;
A
#
# COMPACT_ATOMS: atom_id res chain seq x y z
N MET A 1 -8.51 32.33 9.77
CA MET A 1 -7.54 32.16 8.68
C MET A 1 -8.00 33.03 7.53
N PRO A 2 -7.51 34.27 7.45
CA PRO A 2 -7.59 35.07 6.23
C PRO A 2 -7.06 34.28 5.03
N VAL A 3 -7.72 34.44 3.87
CA VAL A 3 -7.28 33.87 2.60
C VAL A 3 -7.08 35.02 1.63
N LEU A 4 -5.87 35.15 1.11
CA LEU A 4 -5.47 36.19 0.17
C LEU A 4 -5.13 35.57 -1.19
N ASN A 5 -5.51 36.24 -2.27
CA ASN A 5 -5.33 35.73 -3.63
C ASN A 5 -4.89 36.86 -4.58
N GLY A 6 -3.75 36.68 -5.24
CA GLY A 6 -3.14 37.64 -6.17
C GLY A 6 -3.77 37.60 -7.56
N GLY A 7 -4.10 36.41 -8.07
CA GLY A 7 -4.56 36.22 -9.45
C GLY A 7 -3.38 36.08 -10.42
N VAL A 8 -3.53 36.46 -11.68
CA VAL A 8 -2.49 36.23 -12.72
C VAL A 8 -1.51 37.40 -12.87
N GLY A 9 -1.47 38.30 -11.89
CA GLY A 9 -0.79 39.58 -11.95
C GLY A 9 0.63 39.55 -11.38
N ALA A 10 1.10 40.72 -10.93
CA ALA A 10 2.30 40.80 -10.12
C ALA A 10 1.83 41.38 -8.79
N ASP A 11 1.60 40.49 -7.84
CA ASP A 11 0.82 40.81 -6.66
C ASP A 11 1.69 40.82 -5.40
N THR A 12 1.25 41.57 -4.38
CA THR A 12 1.88 41.56 -3.07
C THR A 12 0.82 41.24 -2.03
N LEU A 13 0.94 40.07 -1.43
CA LEU A 13 0.03 39.55 -0.42
C LEU A 13 0.76 39.57 0.94
N VAL A 14 0.09 40.08 1.97
CA VAL A 14 0.64 40.19 3.33
C VAL A 14 -0.38 39.64 4.29
N GLY A 15 -0.05 38.56 5.00
CA GLY A 15 -0.88 37.90 5.99
C GLY A 15 -0.99 38.72 7.27
N GLY A 16 0.15 38.94 7.94
CA GLY A 16 0.24 39.68 9.20
C GLY A 16 0.47 38.73 10.36
N ASP A 17 -0.24 38.93 11.47
CA ASP A 17 -0.19 38.01 12.61
C ASP A 17 -1.34 37.00 12.53
N GLY A 18 -1.10 35.76 12.96
CA GLY A 18 -2.02 34.64 12.91
C GLY A 18 -1.86 33.79 11.65
N ASN A 19 -2.51 32.63 11.62
CA ASN A 19 -2.36 31.68 10.53
C ASN A 19 -3.15 32.14 9.29
N ASP A 20 -2.42 32.43 8.22
CA ASP A 20 -2.91 32.95 6.95
C ASP A 20 -2.71 31.96 5.80
N THR A 21 -3.46 32.15 4.72
CA THR A 21 -3.26 31.41 3.47
C THR A 21 -3.18 32.37 2.29
N LEU A 22 -2.05 32.34 1.58
CA LEU A 22 -1.73 33.26 0.49
C LEU A 22 -1.54 32.47 -0.81
N PHE A 23 -2.31 32.82 -1.84
CA PHE A 23 -2.23 32.22 -3.17
C PHE A 23 -1.74 33.26 -4.20
N GLY A 24 -0.53 33.06 -4.73
CA GLY A 24 0.03 33.87 -5.82
C GLY A 24 -0.68 33.61 -7.14
N MET A 25 -0.97 32.33 -7.45
CA MET A 25 -1.51 31.84 -8.72
C MET A 25 -0.56 32.00 -9.91
N GLY A 26 -0.38 33.21 -10.46
CA GLY A 26 0.37 33.39 -11.69
C GLY A 26 1.03 34.74 -11.77
N GLY A 27 2.28 34.77 -12.24
CA GLY A 27 2.98 36.00 -12.56
C GLY A 27 4.17 36.25 -11.64
N ALA A 28 4.38 37.49 -11.21
CA ALA A 28 5.58 37.89 -10.47
C ALA A 28 5.22 38.35 -9.06
N ASP A 29 5.05 37.40 -8.15
CA ASP A 29 4.36 37.62 -6.87
C ASP A 29 5.30 37.75 -5.69
N ARG A 30 4.82 38.45 -4.66
CA ARG A 30 5.46 38.54 -3.34
C ARG A 30 4.45 38.16 -2.26
N LEU A 31 4.67 37.03 -1.60
CA LEU A 31 3.85 36.56 -0.49
C LEU A 31 4.65 36.72 0.80
N VAL A 32 4.02 37.31 1.82
CA VAL A 32 4.60 37.51 3.15
C VAL A 32 3.60 36.98 4.17
N GLY A 33 3.94 35.86 4.82
CA GLY A 33 3.12 35.26 5.88
C GLY A 33 3.05 36.19 7.08
N GLY A 34 4.15 36.31 7.81
CA GLY A 34 4.29 37.22 8.93
C GLY A 34 4.58 36.45 10.21
N GLY A 35 3.63 36.37 11.15
CA GLY A 35 3.78 35.55 12.34
C GLY A 35 2.59 34.62 12.48
N GLY A 36 2.82 33.35 12.81
CA GLY A 36 1.77 32.32 12.81
C GLY A 36 2.19 31.16 11.91
N ASP A 37 1.36 30.11 11.85
CA ASP A 37 1.63 28.98 10.96
C ASP A 37 0.94 29.26 9.61
N ASP A 38 1.68 29.78 8.65
CA ASP A 38 1.14 30.26 7.38
C ASP A 38 1.26 29.25 6.25
N ARG A 39 0.36 29.38 5.26
CA ARG A 39 0.44 28.61 4.01
C ARG A 39 0.61 29.55 2.83
N LEU A 40 1.75 29.44 2.14
CA LEU A 40 2.09 30.23 0.96
C LEU A 40 2.17 29.32 -0.26
N ASP A 41 1.38 29.62 -1.29
CA ASP A 41 1.40 28.92 -2.57
C ASP A 41 1.75 29.91 -3.68
N ALA A 42 2.92 29.74 -4.28
CA ALA A 42 3.40 30.59 -5.37
C ALA A 42 2.57 30.43 -6.65
N GLY A 43 1.95 29.27 -6.86
CA GLY A 43 1.38 28.90 -8.15
C GLY A 43 2.45 28.76 -9.25
N SER A 44 2.39 29.62 -10.26
CA SER A 44 3.26 29.59 -11.44
C SER A 44 3.92 30.94 -11.72
N GLY A 45 5.11 30.93 -12.31
CA GLY A 45 5.86 32.14 -12.64
C GLY A 45 6.97 32.44 -11.64
N GLN A 46 7.23 33.71 -11.38
CA GLN A 46 8.29 34.12 -10.45
C GLN A 46 7.67 34.47 -9.10
N ALA A 47 8.20 33.99 -7.99
CA ALA A 47 7.68 34.40 -6.69
C ALA A 47 8.79 34.62 -5.64
N THR A 48 8.56 35.61 -4.78
CA THR A 48 9.27 35.75 -3.51
C THR A 48 8.33 35.33 -2.39
N LEU A 49 8.69 34.29 -1.65
CA LEU A 49 7.91 33.69 -0.59
C LEU A 49 8.65 33.91 0.72
N LEU A 50 8.05 34.64 1.65
CA LEU A 50 8.58 34.88 2.98
C LEU A 50 7.60 34.29 4.00
N GLY A 51 7.97 33.20 4.68
CA GLY A 51 7.14 32.58 5.71
C GLY A 51 7.01 33.51 6.91
N GLY A 52 8.09 33.63 7.67
CA GLY A 52 8.17 34.50 8.84
C GLY A 52 8.36 33.68 10.11
N ASP A 53 7.75 34.08 11.22
CA ASP A 53 7.83 33.34 12.48
C ASP A 53 6.69 32.30 12.53
N GLY A 54 7.00 31.03 12.82
CA GLY A 54 5.97 30.00 13.03
C GLY A 54 6.34 28.70 12.34
N ARG A 55 5.37 27.82 12.11
CA ARG A 55 5.57 26.64 11.25
C ARG A 55 4.88 26.86 9.93
N ASP A 56 5.65 27.30 8.94
CA ASP A 56 5.12 27.67 7.64
C ASP A 56 5.16 26.51 6.64
N THR A 57 4.19 26.51 5.73
CA THR A 57 4.16 25.62 4.57
C THR A 57 4.23 26.43 3.29
N ILE A 58 5.34 26.30 2.58
CA ILE A 58 5.64 27.06 1.38
C ILE A 58 5.69 26.12 0.17
N GLN A 59 4.84 26.37 -0.81
CA GLN A 59 4.72 25.54 -2.01
C GLN A 59 5.10 26.31 -3.26
N GLY A 60 5.97 25.71 -4.07
CA GLY A 60 6.33 26.18 -5.41
C GLY A 60 6.14 25.06 -6.44
N GLN A 61 5.40 25.36 -7.51
CA GLN A 61 5.24 24.45 -8.64
C GLN A 61 6.08 24.96 -9.82
N ARG A 62 5.46 25.54 -10.85
CA ARG A 62 6.14 25.88 -12.12
C ARG A 62 6.73 27.29 -12.14
N GLY A 63 7.99 27.44 -11.76
CA GLY A 63 8.53 28.78 -11.61
C GLY A 63 9.98 28.97 -11.16
N ASP A 64 10.35 30.25 -11.05
CA ASP A 64 11.60 30.68 -10.42
C ASP A 64 11.26 31.29 -9.04
N TYR A 65 11.83 30.76 -7.97
CA TYR A 65 11.45 31.13 -6.61
C TYR A 65 12.62 31.66 -5.79
N ILE A 66 12.33 32.67 -4.97
CA ILE A 66 13.18 33.11 -3.86
C ILE A 66 12.39 32.84 -2.59
N ILE A 67 12.89 31.93 -1.76
CA ILE A 67 12.19 31.44 -0.57
C ILE A 67 13.04 31.74 0.65
N ASP A 68 12.41 32.34 1.65
CA ASP A 68 12.92 32.51 3.01
C ASP A 68 11.83 31.99 3.94
N ALA A 69 12.02 30.80 4.50
CA ALA A 69 10.99 30.17 5.33
C ALA A 69 10.90 30.89 6.68
N GLY A 70 12.04 31.11 7.34
CA GLY A 70 12.14 31.98 8.50
C GLY A 70 12.37 31.16 9.78
N PRO A 71 12.13 31.73 10.96
CA PRO A 71 12.22 30.96 12.21
C PRO A 71 11.03 30.01 12.38
N GLY A 72 11.32 28.72 12.48
CA GLY A 72 10.26 27.73 12.38
C GLY A 72 10.76 26.32 12.22
N ASN A 73 9.85 25.34 12.28
CA ASN A 73 10.11 24.02 11.71
C ASN A 73 9.29 23.94 10.43
N ASP A 74 9.79 24.55 9.38
CA ASP A 74 9.04 24.86 8.18
C ASP A 74 9.06 23.71 7.17
N ILE A 75 8.12 23.78 6.24
CA ILE A 75 8.01 22.84 5.12
C ILE A 75 8.09 23.62 3.81
N VAL A 76 9.09 23.32 3.01
CA VAL A 76 9.24 23.84 1.65
C VAL A 76 9.02 22.71 0.65
N GLU A 77 7.93 22.77 -0.11
CA GLU A 77 7.56 21.79 -1.12
C GLU A 77 7.78 22.35 -2.52
N LEU A 78 8.68 21.72 -3.28
CA LEU A 78 9.01 22.11 -4.64
C LEU A 78 8.75 20.95 -5.62
N GLY A 79 8.06 21.25 -6.71
CA GLY A 79 7.82 20.30 -7.81
C GLY A 79 7.87 20.97 -9.18
N LEU A 80 7.58 20.21 -10.24
CA LEU A 80 7.39 20.66 -11.63
C LEU A 80 8.25 21.86 -12.09
N TRP A 81 9.48 21.59 -12.51
CA TRP A 81 10.42 22.54 -13.13
C TRP A 81 10.84 23.75 -12.27
N PRO A 82 11.11 23.59 -10.96
CA PRO A 82 11.47 24.73 -10.14
C PRO A 82 12.93 25.12 -10.37
N ALA A 83 13.19 26.43 -10.39
CA ALA A 83 14.50 26.99 -10.11
C ALA A 83 14.39 27.83 -8.84
N ALA A 84 14.87 27.34 -7.71
CA ALA A 84 14.67 27.99 -6.41
C ALA A 84 15.98 28.34 -5.71
N ALA A 85 16.03 29.55 -5.13
CA ALA A 85 16.99 29.92 -4.10
C ALA A 85 16.26 29.90 -2.76
N VAL A 86 16.69 29.04 -1.85
CA VAL A 86 16.02 28.74 -0.58
C VAL A 86 16.93 29.09 0.59
N THR A 87 16.34 29.78 1.56
CA THR A 87 16.85 29.98 2.91
C THR A 87 15.83 29.34 3.84
N LEU A 88 16.22 28.34 4.61
CA LEU A 88 15.32 27.62 5.52
C LEU A 88 15.20 28.38 6.84
N GLY A 89 16.28 28.97 7.33
CA GLY A 89 16.28 29.70 8.58
C GLY A 89 16.54 28.80 9.80
N PRO A 90 16.26 29.29 11.01
CA PRO A 90 16.48 28.53 12.23
C PRO A 90 15.31 27.60 12.57
N GLY A 91 15.59 26.31 12.53
CA GLY A 91 14.84 25.24 13.19
C GLY A 91 15.16 23.90 12.54
N ALA A 92 14.25 22.94 12.63
CA ALA A 92 14.39 21.65 11.97
C ALA A 92 13.46 21.61 10.76
N ASP A 93 13.93 22.13 9.64
CA ASP A 93 13.12 22.38 8.46
C ASP A 93 13.06 21.16 7.53
N THR A 94 12.03 21.08 6.70
CA THR A 94 11.85 20.00 5.71
C THR A 94 11.79 20.57 4.30
N LEU A 95 12.74 20.18 3.46
CA LEU A 95 12.74 20.44 2.03
C LEU A 95 12.26 19.20 1.27
N SER A 96 11.06 19.25 0.71
CA SER A 96 10.47 18.17 -0.09
C SER A 96 10.58 18.50 -1.58
N LEU A 97 11.24 17.61 -2.33
CA LEU A 97 11.60 17.80 -3.73
C LEU A 97 10.95 16.71 -4.59
N ASN A 98 9.89 17.09 -5.32
CA ASN A 98 9.22 16.23 -6.28
C ASN A 98 9.87 16.40 -7.67
N ILE A 99 10.92 15.62 -7.90
CA ILE A 99 11.77 15.76 -9.08
C ILE A 99 11.09 15.22 -10.35
N ASP A 100 11.37 15.88 -11.48
CA ASP A 100 10.81 15.54 -12.78
C ASP A 100 11.87 15.69 -13.90
N PRO A 101 11.61 15.24 -15.15
CA PRO A 101 12.63 15.26 -16.20
C PRO A 101 13.15 16.65 -16.61
N GLU A 102 12.40 17.73 -16.38
CA GLU A 102 12.84 19.10 -16.67
C GLU A 102 13.18 19.89 -15.39
N TRP A 103 13.52 19.19 -14.30
CA TRP A 103 14.02 19.79 -13.06
C TRP A 103 15.20 20.73 -13.32
N ARG A 104 15.12 21.98 -12.83
CA ARG A 104 16.11 23.05 -13.10
C ARG A 104 17.09 23.29 -11.94
N GLY A 105 16.85 22.66 -10.79
CA GLY A 105 17.75 22.70 -9.63
C GLY A 105 17.30 23.65 -8.52
N VAL A 106 17.63 23.29 -7.29
CA VAL A 106 17.40 24.10 -6.08
C VAL A 106 18.73 24.44 -5.43
N THR A 107 18.90 25.66 -4.97
CA THR A 107 20.08 26.07 -4.17
C THR A 107 19.61 26.44 -2.77
N VAL A 108 20.20 25.81 -1.75
CA VAL A 108 19.90 26.06 -0.34
C VAL A 108 21.11 26.71 0.32
N SER A 109 20.91 27.86 0.97
CA SER A 109 22.01 28.71 1.43
C SER A 109 22.49 28.43 2.86
N ASP A 110 21.64 27.85 3.70
CA ASP A 110 21.83 27.76 5.15
C ASP A 110 21.43 26.40 5.77
N PHE A 111 21.37 25.35 4.96
CA PHE A 111 20.96 24.00 5.40
C PHE A 111 21.73 23.54 6.65
N GLN A 112 21.01 23.14 7.68
CA GLN A 112 21.53 22.68 8.96
C GLN A 112 21.68 21.16 8.94
N THR A 113 22.90 20.64 9.10
CA THR A 113 23.15 19.19 9.11
C THR A 113 23.05 18.56 10.50
N GLY A 114 22.91 17.24 10.58
CA GLY A 114 22.85 16.46 11.81
C GLY A 114 21.42 16.16 12.28
N ASP A 115 21.29 15.44 13.40
CA ASP A 115 20.03 14.79 13.83
C ASP A 115 18.91 15.74 14.28
N GLY A 116 19.26 16.99 14.60
CA GLY A 116 18.31 18.06 14.91
C GLY A 116 18.32 19.20 13.89
N GLY A 117 18.96 19.00 12.74
CA GLY A 117 18.98 19.95 11.64
C GLY A 117 17.88 19.65 10.61
N ASP A 118 18.07 20.19 9.41
CA ASP A 118 17.14 20.14 8.31
C ASP A 118 17.12 18.77 7.64
N ARG A 119 15.99 18.49 6.98
CA ARG A 119 15.73 17.24 6.27
C ARG A 119 15.46 17.56 4.81
N VAL A 120 16.04 16.76 3.91
CA VAL A 120 15.65 16.75 2.51
C VAL A 120 15.00 15.42 2.17
N HIS A 121 13.77 15.50 1.67
CA HIS A 121 13.05 14.38 1.09
C HIS A 121 13.06 14.54 -0.43
N VAL A 122 13.55 13.53 -1.14
CA VAL A 122 13.47 13.49 -2.60
C VAL A 122 12.40 12.45 -2.95
N ALA A 123 11.25 12.91 -3.44
CA ALA A 123 10.25 12.01 -3.97
C ALA A 123 10.81 11.42 -5.27
N LEU A 124 11.25 10.16 -5.21
CA LEU A 124 11.82 9.47 -6.35
C LEU A 124 10.69 9.22 -7.37
N PRO A 125 10.91 9.52 -8.66
CA PRO A 125 9.95 9.17 -9.70
C PRO A 125 9.62 7.67 -9.64
N SER A 126 8.40 7.29 -10.02
CA SER A 126 7.98 5.90 -10.04
C SER A 126 8.90 5.06 -10.94
N ASP A 127 9.88 4.42 -10.29
CA ASP A 127 10.86 3.56 -10.93
C ASP A 127 10.54 2.12 -10.55
N PRO A 128 10.05 1.29 -11.49
CA PRO A 128 9.72 -0.11 -11.22
C PRO A 128 10.97 -0.97 -10.90
N THR A 129 12.18 -0.43 -11.00
CA THR A 129 13.44 -1.14 -10.69
C THR A 129 13.94 -0.90 -9.28
N TRP A 130 13.31 0.00 -8.51
CA TRP A 130 13.64 0.19 -7.10
C TRP A 130 12.65 -0.59 -6.23
N ASP A 131 13.19 -1.36 -5.31
CA ASP A 131 12.46 -2.23 -4.38
C ASP A 131 11.85 -1.47 -3.20
N GLY A 132 12.08 -0.15 -3.07
CA GLY A 132 11.63 0.65 -1.92
C GLY A 132 12.55 0.55 -0.70
N VAL A 133 13.13 -0.63 -0.47
CA VAL A 133 13.93 -0.93 0.73
C VAL A 133 15.44 -0.76 0.55
N THR A 134 15.98 -0.89 -0.66
CA THR A 134 17.42 -0.77 -0.88
C THR A 134 17.84 0.69 -0.77
N ASN A 135 18.82 0.98 0.09
CA ASN A 135 19.37 2.33 0.23
C ASN A 135 19.74 2.93 -1.15
N PRO A 136 19.13 4.07 -1.54
CA PRO A 136 19.35 4.69 -2.84
C PRO A 136 20.79 5.20 -3.05
N PHE A 137 21.55 5.45 -1.99
CA PHE A 137 22.98 5.82 -2.07
C PHE A 137 23.89 4.61 -2.36
N ALA A 138 23.49 3.39 -2.00
CA ALA A 138 24.33 2.18 -2.10
C ALA A 138 24.76 1.86 -3.54
N ARG A 139 23.91 2.16 -4.51
CA ARG A 139 24.18 1.94 -5.95
C ARG A 139 24.27 3.24 -6.75
N GLY A 140 24.37 4.38 -6.05
CA GLY A 140 24.52 5.69 -6.67
C GLY A 140 23.27 6.22 -7.38
N ARG A 141 22.08 5.71 -7.03
CA ARG A 141 20.80 6.30 -7.47
C ARG A 141 20.62 7.70 -6.88
N LEU A 142 20.93 7.87 -5.60
CA LEU A 142 21.20 9.16 -5.00
C LEU A 142 22.69 9.30 -4.70
N GLN A 143 23.22 10.52 -4.85
CA GLN A 143 24.63 10.80 -4.64
C GLN A 143 24.80 12.17 -3.98
N LEU A 144 25.65 12.23 -2.95
CA LEU A 144 26.21 13.46 -2.45
C LEU A 144 27.61 13.67 -3.02
N ILE A 145 27.79 14.75 -3.76
CA ILE A 145 29.05 15.07 -4.46
C ILE A 145 29.58 16.38 -3.91
N GLN A 146 30.83 16.37 -3.43
CA GLN A 146 31.51 17.61 -3.06
C GLN A 146 31.85 18.40 -4.33
N ASP A 147 31.38 19.64 -4.43
CA ASP A 147 31.67 20.56 -5.53
C ASP A 147 32.21 21.89 -4.98
N GLY A 148 33.54 21.99 -4.89
CA GLY A 148 34.19 23.14 -4.26
C GLY A 148 33.81 23.24 -2.78
N ALA A 149 33.22 24.38 -2.38
CA ALA A 149 32.75 24.61 -1.00
C ALA A 149 31.34 24.08 -0.74
N ASP A 150 30.64 23.60 -1.78
CA ASP A 150 29.24 23.20 -1.72
C ASP A 150 29.09 21.68 -1.85
N VAL A 151 27.91 21.18 -1.50
CA VAL A 151 27.50 19.78 -1.73
C VAL A 151 26.37 19.74 -2.74
N LEU A 152 26.49 18.86 -3.72
CA LEU A 152 25.48 18.59 -4.73
C LEU A 152 24.78 17.26 -4.41
N LEU A 153 23.47 17.30 -4.24
CA LEU A 153 22.60 16.13 -4.26
C LEU A 153 22.17 15.85 -5.70
N ARG A 154 22.45 14.64 -6.16
CA ARG A 154 22.19 14.19 -7.53
C ARG A 154 21.34 12.92 -7.51
N TYR A 155 20.42 12.84 -8.46
CA TYR A 155 19.67 11.64 -8.79
C TYR A 155 20.15 11.08 -10.13
N ASP A 156 20.41 9.77 -10.18
CA ASP A 156 20.74 9.03 -11.40
C ASP A 156 19.67 7.95 -11.64
N GLY A 157 18.80 8.20 -12.62
CA GLY A 157 17.70 7.32 -13.00
C GLY A 157 18.07 6.24 -14.03
N THR A 158 19.34 6.11 -14.44
CA THR A 158 19.74 5.30 -15.61
C THR A 158 19.60 3.77 -15.47
N GLY A 159 18.91 3.29 -14.43
CA GLY A 159 18.32 1.94 -14.37
C GLY A 159 16.95 1.79 -15.08
N GLY A 160 16.28 2.89 -15.44
CA GLY A 160 15.01 2.91 -16.17
C GLY A 160 14.98 4.07 -17.18
N ALA A 161 14.65 3.78 -18.44
CA ALA A 161 14.93 4.62 -19.61
C ALA A 161 14.23 6.01 -19.71
N ALA A 162 13.64 6.54 -18.64
CA ALA A 162 12.88 7.79 -18.65
C ALA A 162 13.58 9.01 -18.02
N PHE A 163 14.53 8.82 -17.09
CA PHE A 163 15.21 9.92 -16.39
C PHE A 163 16.74 9.83 -16.56
N GLY A 164 17.33 10.92 -17.09
CA GLY A 164 18.78 11.08 -17.10
C GLY A 164 19.33 11.43 -15.71
N VAL A 165 20.60 11.84 -15.66
CA VAL A 165 21.19 12.39 -14.43
C VAL A 165 20.58 13.77 -14.15
N ILE A 166 20.08 13.98 -12.93
CA ILE A 166 19.48 15.23 -12.47
C ILE A 166 20.28 15.76 -11.28
N ASP A 167 20.72 17.01 -11.38
CA ASP A 167 21.26 17.77 -10.25
C ASP A 167 20.07 18.32 -9.45
N VAL A 168 19.77 17.68 -8.32
CA VAL A 168 18.54 17.90 -7.55
C VAL A 168 18.66 19.18 -6.72
N ALA A 169 19.65 19.24 -5.84
CA ALA A 169 19.86 20.37 -4.96
C ALA A 169 21.35 20.66 -4.74
N ARG A 170 21.69 21.93 -4.59
CA ARG A 170 23.01 22.41 -4.17
C ARG A 170 22.89 23.02 -2.78
N PHE A 171 23.62 22.47 -1.83
CA PHE A 171 23.71 22.97 -0.46
C PHE A 171 25.02 23.73 -0.29
N GLN A 172 24.93 25.02 0.02
CA GLN A 172 26.09 25.91 0.04
C GLN A 172 26.92 25.75 1.31
N ASN A 173 28.24 25.91 1.18
CA ASN A 173 29.19 26.00 2.30
C ASN A 173 29.18 24.77 3.24
N LEU A 174 28.88 23.59 2.72
CA LEU A 174 28.84 22.33 3.47
C LEU A 174 29.86 21.31 2.92
N GLN A 175 30.12 20.29 3.72
CA GLN A 175 30.95 19.15 3.36
C GLN A 175 30.12 17.87 3.38
N VAL A 176 30.35 16.97 2.41
CA VAL A 176 29.58 15.70 2.30
C VAL A 176 29.55 14.93 3.61
N GLY A 177 30.68 14.87 4.34
CA GLY A 177 30.78 14.14 5.61
C GLY A 177 30.02 14.74 6.79
N GLN A 178 29.33 15.88 6.61
CA GLN A 178 28.45 16.47 7.63
C GLN A 178 27.02 15.91 7.55
N PHE A 179 26.62 15.34 6.41
CA PHE A 179 25.28 14.80 6.24
C PHE A 179 25.14 13.45 6.94
N THR A 180 24.08 13.29 7.73
CA THR A 180 23.70 12.02 8.35
C THR A 180 22.43 11.47 7.70
N ALA A 181 22.05 10.24 8.09
CA ALA A 181 20.79 9.65 7.69
C ALA A 181 19.58 10.54 8.05
N ALA A 182 19.63 11.25 9.19
CA ALA A 182 18.57 12.16 9.61
C ALA A 182 18.32 13.30 8.60
N ASN A 183 19.38 13.77 7.93
CA ASN A 183 19.21 14.80 6.89
C ASN A 183 18.61 14.25 5.60
N MET A 184 18.67 12.94 5.37
CA MET A 184 18.25 12.26 4.14
C MET A 184 17.04 11.35 4.37
N SER A 185 16.07 11.80 5.15
CA SER A 185 14.84 11.03 5.45
C SER A 185 15.11 9.61 5.97
N GLY A 186 16.17 9.42 6.75
CA GLY A 186 16.55 8.14 7.34
C GLY A 186 17.52 7.29 6.50
N TRP A 187 17.85 7.70 5.27
CA TRP A 187 18.75 6.96 4.39
C TRP A 187 20.22 7.34 4.60
N PRO A 188 21.11 6.43 5.04
CA PRO A 188 22.53 6.74 5.22
C PRO A 188 23.21 7.16 3.90
N PRO A 189 23.83 8.36 3.83
CA PRO A 189 24.51 8.83 2.60
C PRO A 189 25.73 7.99 2.21
N ASP A 190 26.26 7.18 3.11
CA ASP A 190 27.38 6.26 2.86
C ASP A 190 26.95 4.96 2.14
N GLY A 191 25.65 4.79 1.90
CA GLY A 191 25.07 3.63 1.23
C GLY A 191 24.93 2.40 2.13
N SER A 192 25.20 2.51 3.44
CA SER A 192 24.90 1.43 4.38
C SER A 192 23.38 1.24 4.55
N PRO A 193 22.88 0.03 4.86
CA PRO A 193 21.46 -0.15 5.15
C PRO A 193 20.99 0.78 6.27
N PRO A 194 19.79 1.38 6.17
CA PRO A 194 19.24 2.19 7.24
C PRO A 194 19.08 1.35 8.53
N PRO A 195 19.41 1.91 9.70
CA PRO A 195 19.18 1.23 10.97
C PRO A 195 17.69 1.26 11.29
N GLY A 196 17.14 0.13 11.75
CA GLY A 196 15.80 0.08 12.31
C GLY A 196 15.72 0.55 13.76
N VAL A 197 14.51 0.73 14.24
CA VAL A 197 14.17 1.12 15.61
C VAL A 197 13.32 0.05 16.31
N SER A 198 13.28 0.12 17.63
CA SER A 198 12.33 -0.66 18.44
C SER A 198 11.48 0.28 19.26
N VAL A 199 10.18 0.27 19.01
CA VAL A 199 9.19 1.16 19.61
C VAL A 199 8.14 0.31 20.32
N SER A 200 7.75 0.71 21.53
CA SER A 200 6.70 0.03 22.28
C SER A 200 5.79 1.07 22.93
N GLY A 201 4.49 0.95 22.68
CA GLY A 201 3.44 1.75 23.27
C GLY A 201 3.02 1.25 24.65
N GLY A 202 1.93 1.83 25.15
CA GLY A 202 1.46 1.68 26.50
C GLY A 202 0.16 0.89 26.58
N ALA A 203 -0.81 1.47 27.27
CA ALA A 203 -2.16 0.91 27.39
C ALA A 203 -3.21 1.94 26.91
N GLY A 204 -2.74 3.00 26.24
CA GLY A 204 -3.58 4.08 25.73
C GLY A 204 -3.65 3.99 24.21
N ASN A 205 -4.20 5.03 23.58
CA ASN A 205 -4.25 5.08 22.13
C ASN A 205 -3.07 5.92 21.66
N GLU A 206 -2.11 5.29 21.00
CA GLU A 206 -0.83 5.85 20.61
C GLU A 206 -0.62 5.80 19.09
N GLU A 207 0.13 6.77 18.58
CA GLU A 207 0.69 6.71 17.22
C GLU A 207 2.17 6.36 17.35
N LEU A 208 2.56 5.22 16.79
CA LEU A 208 3.90 4.66 16.85
C LEU A 208 4.47 4.53 15.45
N VAL A 209 5.65 5.10 15.25
CA VAL A 209 6.24 5.25 13.92
C VAL A 209 7.64 4.67 13.90
N GLY A 210 7.90 3.81 12.92
CA GLY A 210 9.18 3.24 12.57
C GLY A 210 10.13 4.23 11.87
N SER A 211 11.11 3.67 11.21
CA SER A 211 12.15 4.31 10.42
C SER A 211 12.11 3.79 8.98
N VAL A 212 13.12 4.07 8.16
CA VAL A 212 13.19 3.48 6.80
C VAL A 212 14.03 2.20 6.78
N GLY A 213 14.34 1.65 7.96
CA GLY A 213 15.06 0.40 8.15
C GLY A 213 14.20 -0.62 8.87
N PRO A 214 14.70 -1.85 9.10
CA PRO A 214 13.88 -2.95 9.62
C PRO A 214 13.51 -2.75 11.09
N ASP A 215 12.25 -2.46 11.36
CA ASP A 215 11.74 -2.03 12.65
C ASP A 215 11.02 -3.12 13.45
N GLN A 216 10.91 -2.88 14.76
CA GLN A 216 10.01 -3.62 15.65
C GLN A 216 9.11 -2.63 16.38
N VAL A 217 7.81 -2.66 16.09
CA VAL A 217 6.83 -1.73 16.69
C VAL A 217 5.74 -2.53 17.38
N ALA A 218 5.49 -2.27 18.65
CA ALA A 218 4.41 -2.89 19.42
C ALA A 218 3.48 -1.82 20.00
N GLY A 219 2.17 -1.92 19.75
CA GLY A 219 1.13 -1.01 20.23
C GLY A 219 0.93 -1.13 21.73
N GLY A 220 0.62 -2.34 22.18
CA GLY A 220 0.36 -2.64 23.57
C GLY A 220 -1.14 -2.76 23.81
N GLY A 221 -1.67 -2.08 24.82
CA GLY A 221 -3.12 -2.00 24.98
C GLY A 221 -3.65 -0.70 24.40
N GLY A 222 -4.91 -0.68 23.98
CA GLY A 222 -5.56 0.50 23.42
C GLY A 222 -5.69 0.41 21.90
N SER A 223 -6.30 1.43 21.29
CA SER A 223 -6.44 1.49 19.84
C SER A 223 -5.33 2.35 19.27
N ASP A 224 -4.32 1.71 18.70
CA ASP A 224 -3.07 2.31 18.25
C ASP A 224 -3.03 2.50 16.73
N THR A 225 -2.08 3.32 16.28
CA THR A 225 -1.71 3.46 14.87
C THR A 225 -0.22 3.19 14.73
N LEU A 226 0.13 2.10 14.04
CA LEU A 226 1.50 1.65 13.81
C LEU A 226 1.87 1.84 12.34
N ILE A 227 3.03 2.47 12.10
CA ILE A 227 3.54 2.76 10.75
C ILE A 227 4.99 2.29 10.65
N GLY A 228 5.30 1.37 9.73
CA GLY A 228 6.64 0.84 9.48
C GLY A 228 7.47 1.75 8.57
N TYR A 229 6.89 2.15 7.44
CA TYR A 229 7.51 2.85 6.30
C TYR A 229 8.17 1.90 5.30
N GLU A 230 9.48 1.98 5.12
CA GLU A 230 10.23 1.11 4.22
C GLU A 230 11.09 0.26 5.14
N GLY A 231 11.29 -1.01 4.84
CA GLY A 231 12.01 -1.86 5.77
C GLY A 231 11.65 -3.31 5.60
N HIS A 232 11.98 -4.10 6.61
CA HIS A 232 11.45 -5.44 6.76
C HIS A 232 10.99 -5.48 8.20
N ASP A 233 9.76 -5.07 8.41
CA ASP A 233 9.28 -4.60 9.68
C ASP A 233 8.47 -5.68 10.38
N THR A 234 8.41 -5.57 11.70
CA THR A 234 7.52 -6.38 12.52
C THR A 234 6.66 -5.45 13.36
N LEU A 235 5.37 -5.38 13.04
CA LEU A 235 4.40 -4.53 13.71
C LEU A 235 3.36 -5.40 14.42
N THR A 236 3.12 -5.17 15.70
CA THR A 236 2.13 -5.89 16.50
C THR A 236 1.22 -4.91 17.24
N GLY A 237 -0.08 -4.91 16.97
CA GLY A 237 -1.06 -4.09 17.68
C GLY A 237 -1.22 -4.49 19.15
N GLU A 238 -1.30 -5.81 19.38
CA GLU A 238 -1.52 -6.48 20.67
C GLU A 238 -2.98 -6.45 21.12
N GLY A 239 -3.51 -5.37 21.68
CA GLY A 239 -4.90 -5.39 22.15
C GLY A 239 -5.63 -4.06 22.07
N GLY A 240 -6.79 -4.07 21.43
CA GLY A 240 -7.61 -2.94 21.04
C GLY A 240 -7.78 -2.94 19.53
N SER A 241 -8.58 -2.02 19.00
CA SER A 241 -8.76 -1.92 17.54
C SER A 241 -7.67 -1.04 16.93
N ASP A 242 -6.72 -1.65 16.23
CA ASP A 242 -5.50 -1.02 15.76
C ASP A 242 -5.52 -0.72 14.25
N ILE A 243 -4.72 0.25 13.85
CA ILE A 243 -4.37 0.51 12.46
C ILE A 243 -2.90 0.17 12.28
N VAL A 244 -2.58 -0.83 11.46
CA VAL A 244 -1.22 -1.31 11.24
C VAL A 244 -0.85 -1.17 9.77
N THR A 245 0.17 -0.37 9.46
CA THR A 245 0.68 -0.17 8.09
C THR A 245 2.16 -0.54 8.03
N GLY A 246 2.52 -1.63 7.34
CA GLY A 246 3.93 -2.04 7.18
C GLY A 246 4.66 -1.09 6.25
N GLY A 247 4.27 -1.09 4.99
CA GLY A 247 4.64 -0.09 4.02
C GLY A 247 5.33 -0.74 2.83
N GLY A 248 6.65 -0.68 2.75
CA GLY A 248 7.42 -1.28 1.69
C GLY A 248 8.43 -2.29 2.23
N GLY A 249 8.42 -3.49 1.64
CA GLY A 249 9.34 -4.57 1.95
C GLY A 249 8.63 -5.77 2.57
N ASP A 250 9.34 -6.88 2.75
CA ASP A 250 8.72 -8.09 3.29
C ASP A 250 8.45 -7.92 4.80
N ASP A 251 7.20 -7.61 5.15
CA ASP A 251 6.77 -7.22 6.49
C ASP A 251 5.99 -8.33 7.21
N GLN A 252 5.99 -8.25 8.54
CA GLN A 252 5.16 -9.07 9.42
C GLN A 252 4.21 -8.18 10.23
N LEU A 253 2.91 -8.28 9.97
CA LEU A 253 1.88 -7.48 10.62
C LEU A 253 0.94 -8.37 11.44
N PHE A 254 0.69 -7.97 12.70
CA PHE A 254 -0.19 -8.68 13.63
C PHE A 254 -1.15 -7.68 14.28
N GLY A 255 -2.46 -7.91 14.17
CA GLY A 255 -3.48 -7.08 14.81
C GLY A 255 -3.51 -7.36 16.31
N GLY A 256 -3.98 -8.55 16.68
CA GLY A 256 -4.04 -9.00 18.08
C GLY A 256 -5.47 -9.18 18.51
N ASP A 257 -5.83 -8.71 19.70
CA ASP A 257 -7.22 -8.69 20.16
C ASP A 257 -7.91 -7.39 19.69
N GLY A 258 -9.08 -7.43 19.07
CA GLY A 258 -9.82 -6.25 18.63
C GLY A 258 -10.15 -6.30 17.14
N ASP A 259 -11.00 -5.38 16.70
CA ASP A 259 -11.31 -5.26 15.26
C ASP A 259 -10.23 -4.39 14.60
N ASP A 260 -9.30 -5.00 13.88
CA ASP A 260 -8.09 -4.35 13.36
C ASP A 260 -8.15 -3.99 11.87
N PHE A 261 -7.39 -2.97 11.46
CA PHE A 261 -7.13 -2.66 10.07
C PHE A 261 -5.65 -2.81 9.75
N LEU A 262 -5.32 -3.80 8.93
CA LEU A 262 -3.95 -4.10 8.52
C LEU A 262 -3.78 -3.83 7.03
N GLN A 263 -2.77 -3.04 6.68
CA GLN A 263 -2.49 -2.65 5.32
C GLN A 263 -1.00 -2.80 5.01
N ASP A 264 -0.71 -3.33 3.82
CA ASP A 264 0.63 -3.30 3.26
C ASP A 264 0.63 -2.90 1.78
N ASN A 265 1.80 -2.58 1.20
CA ASN A 265 1.90 -2.16 -0.19
C ASN A 265 2.94 -2.92 -1.04
N ARG A 266 4.06 -3.43 -0.52
CA ARG A 266 5.08 -4.07 -1.38
C ARG A 266 5.80 -5.14 -0.62
N GLY A 267 6.29 -6.16 -1.33
CA GLY A 267 7.01 -7.25 -0.70
C GLY A 267 6.10 -8.44 -0.44
N SER A 268 6.72 -9.54 -0.05
CA SER A 268 6.02 -10.77 0.31
C SER A 268 5.70 -10.74 1.80
N ASN A 269 4.45 -10.44 2.14
CA ASN A 269 4.07 -10.11 3.50
C ASN A 269 3.43 -11.28 4.25
N PHE A 270 3.55 -11.23 5.58
CA PHE A 270 2.89 -12.14 6.49
C PHE A 270 1.96 -11.35 7.41
N ILE A 271 0.66 -11.51 7.24
CA ILE A 271 -0.35 -10.70 7.95
C ILE A 271 -1.30 -11.61 8.72
N ARG A 272 -1.54 -11.26 9.99
CA ARG A 272 -2.48 -11.94 10.89
C ARG A 272 -3.40 -10.89 11.53
N GLY A 273 -4.71 -11.02 11.33
CA GLY A 273 -5.72 -10.21 12.02
C GLY A 273 -5.69 -10.50 13.52
N GLY A 274 -6.28 -11.63 13.93
CA GLY A 274 -6.21 -12.09 15.31
C GLY A 274 -7.60 -12.42 15.84
N ASP A 275 -7.93 -11.90 17.02
CA ASP A 275 -9.24 -12.05 17.63
C ASP A 275 -10.08 -10.80 17.39
N GLY A 276 -11.03 -10.81 16.46
CA GLY A 276 -11.92 -9.68 16.19
C GLY A 276 -12.41 -9.67 14.76
N HIS A 277 -13.14 -8.62 14.37
CA HIS A 277 -13.58 -8.46 12.99
C HIS A 277 -12.55 -7.66 12.20
N ASP A 278 -11.60 -8.37 11.59
CA ASP A 278 -10.42 -7.74 11.02
C ASP A 278 -10.60 -7.40 9.56
N ARG A 279 -9.89 -6.36 9.12
CA ARG A 279 -9.76 -5.99 7.72
C ARG A 279 -8.30 -5.98 7.31
N ILE A 280 -7.95 -6.91 6.42
CA ILE A 280 -6.62 -7.03 5.81
C ILE A 280 -6.70 -6.55 4.35
N ASP A 281 -5.90 -5.54 4.01
CA ASP A 281 -5.86 -4.94 2.67
C ASP A 281 -4.44 -4.96 2.10
N ALA A 282 -4.12 -6.03 1.36
CA ALA A 282 -2.88 -6.17 0.59
C ALA A 282 -3.09 -5.85 -0.90
N SER A 283 -4.20 -5.19 -1.26
CA SER A 283 -4.58 -4.94 -2.67
C SER A 283 -3.70 -3.88 -3.38
N ASN A 284 -2.82 -3.23 -2.65
CA ASN A 284 -2.02 -2.13 -3.14
C ASN A 284 -0.67 -2.62 -3.66
N PHE A 285 -0.41 -2.44 -4.97
CA PHE A 285 0.89 -2.62 -5.64
C PHE A 285 1.50 -4.04 -5.53
N GLY A 286 2.58 -4.27 -6.28
CA GLY A 286 3.28 -5.57 -6.28
C GLY A 286 2.65 -6.65 -7.18
N SER A 287 3.35 -7.78 -7.27
CA SER A 287 2.87 -9.09 -7.76
C SER A 287 3.48 -10.18 -6.88
N ASP A 288 3.65 -9.85 -5.61
CA ASP A 288 4.43 -10.58 -4.63
C ASP A 288 3.54 -11.63 -3.95
N PHE A 289 4.12 -12.61 -3.26
CA PHE A 289 3.36 -13.65 -2.57
C PHE A 289 3.01 -13.18 -1.16
N ASN A 290 1.73 -13.09 -0.79
CA ASN A 290 1.30 -12.76 0.57
C ASN A 290 0.70 -13.96 1.30
N ASP A 291 0.96 -14.05 2.61
CA ASP A 291 0.38 -15.02 3.54
C ASP A 291 -0.55 -14.27 4.51
N LEU A 292 -1.86 -14.33 4.26
CA LEU A 292 -2.89 -13.49 4.88
C LEU A 292 -3.90 -14.34 5.65
N HIS A 293 -4.04 -14.11 6.96
CA HIS A 293 -5.05 -14.83 7.77
C HIS A 293 -5.86 -13.86 8.63
N GLY A 294 -7.20 -13.91 8.53
CA GLY A 294 -8.13 -13.21 9.43
C GLY A 294 -8.08 -13.76 10.86
N ASN A 295 -8.15 -15.09 11.00
CA ASN A 295 -8.18 -15.87 12.23
C ASN A 295 -9.56 -15.98 12.89
N TRP A 296 -9.89 -15.19 13.91
CA TRP A 296 -11.14 -15.34 14.66
C TRP A 296 -12.02 -14.11 14.50
N GLY A 297 -13.20 -14.31 13.96
CA GLY A 297 -14.20 -13.29 13.74
C GLY A 297 -14.65 -13.30 12.29
N ASN A 298 -15.57 -12.40 11.97
CA ASN A 298 -16.00 -12.21 10.59
C ASN A 298 -15.04 -11.20 9.93
N ASP A 299 -14.14 -11.70 9.11
CA ASP A 299 -13.02 -10.93 8.59
C ASP A 299 -13.25 -10.50 7.13
N THR A 300 -12.51 -9.49 6.69
CA THR A 300 -12.42 -9.12 5.27
C THR A 300 -10.96 -9.13 4.85
N VAL A 301 -10.62 -9.98 3.89
CA VAL A 301 -9.23 -10.13 3.40
C VAL A 301 -9.16 -9.93 1.90
N LEU A 302 -8.28 -9.03 1.47
CA LEU A 302 -8.00 -8.74 0.06
C LEU A 302 -6.53 -9.06 -0.25
N GLY A 303 -6.28 -10.11 -1.05
CA GLY A 303 -4.95 -10.59 -1.46
C GLY A 303 -4.23 -9.64 -2.40
N GLY A 304 -4.92 -9.20 -3.45
CA GLY A 304 -4.39 -8.17 -4.35
C GLY A 304 -3.81 -8.75 -5.63
N ARG A 305 -2.49 -8.67 -5.79
CA ARG A 305 -1.78 -9.18 -6.97
C ARG A 305 -0.68 -10.10 -6.52
N GLY A 306 -0.45 -11.17 -7.27
CA GLY A 306 0.49 -12.22 -6.92
C GLY A 306 -0.28 -13.50 -6.61
N GLY A 307 0.42 -14.62 -6.44
CA GLY A 307 -0.25 -15.86 -6.05
C GLY A 307 -0.32 -15.92 -4.54
N ASP A 308 -1.40 -15.45 -3.95
CA ASP A 308 -1.54 -15.24 -2.51
C ASP A 308 -2.12 -16.46 -1.79
N TRP A 309 -1.83 -16.56 -0.49
CA TRP A 309 -2.49 -17.49 0.41
C TRP A 309 -3.41 -16.69 1.35
N VAL A 310 -4.72 -16.79 1.11
CA VAL A 310 -5.77 -16.08 1.83
C VAL A 310 -6.58 -17.05 2.69
N VAL A 311 -6.66 -16.78 3.98
CA VAL A 311 -7.37 -17.63 4.95
C VAL A 311 -8.31 -16.80 5.81
N GLY A 312 -9.60 -17.15 5.87
CA GLY A 312 -10.58 -16.55 6.76
C GLY A 312 -10.35 -17.00 8.20
N GLY A 313 -10.83 -18.20 8.53
CA GLY A 313 -10.59 -18.81 9.84
C GLY A 313 -11.88 -19.23 10.52
N GLN A 314 -12.30 -18.52 11.56
CA GLN A 314 -13.56 -18.76 12.25
C GLN A 314 -14.47 -17.56 12.15
N GLY A 315 -15.61 -17.69 11.51
CA GLY A 315 -16.56 -16.61 11.35
C GLY A 315 -17.11 -16.62 9.93
N ASN A 316 -17.92 -15.64 9.60
CA ASN A 316 -18.44 -15.50 8.25
C ASN A 316 -17.58 -14.49 7.49
N ASP A 317 -16.65 -14.97 6.70
CA ASP A 317 -15.58 -14.15 6.14
C ASP A 317 -15.87 -13.69 4.70
N GLU A 318 -15.34 -12.52 4.31
CA GLU A 318 -15.28 -12.06 2.92
C GLU A 318 -13.83 -12.10 2.42
N LEU A 319 -13.53 -13.02 1.51
CA LEU A 319 -12.16 -13.31 1.06
C LEU A 319 -12.00 -13.13 -0.44
N LYS A 320 -10.96 -12.40 -0.87
CA LYS A 320 -10.63 -12.22 -2.28
C LYS A 320 -9.15 -12.49 -2.53
N GLY A 321 -8.85 -13.41 -3.46
CA GLY A 321 -7.49 -13.65 -3.95
C GLY A 321 -6.99 -12.45 -4.74
N GLY A 322 -7.58 -12.19 -5.92
CA GLY A 322 -7.25 -11.04 -6.75
C GLY A 322 -6.63 -11.46 -8.07
N ASP A 323 -5.58 -10.79 -8.54
CA ASP A 323 -4.85 -11.21 -9.75
C ASP A 323 -3.73 -12.19 -9.38
N GLY A 324 -3.76 -13.43 -9.83
CA GLY A 324 -2.66 -14.39 -9.62
C GLY A 324 -3.13 -15.83 -9.60
N ALA A 325 -2.35 -16.71 -8.97
CA ALA A 325 -2.78 -18.08 -8.76
C ALA A 325 -2.90 -18.28 -7.25
N ASP A 326 -4.09 -18.08 -6.74
CA ASP A 326 -4.37 -17.87 -5.33
C ASP A 326 -4.86 -19.15 -4.65
N ALA A 327 -4.62 -19.24 -3.34
CA ALA A 327 -5.22 -20.24 -2.47
C ALA A 327 -6.10 -19.52 -1.44
N VAL A 328 -7.43 -19.59 -1.64
CA VAL A 328 -8.43 -18.92 -0.81
C VAL A 328 -9.21 -19.95 0.01
N LEU A 329 -9.12 -19.88 1.34
CA LEU A 329 -9.73 -20.85 2.26
C LEU A 329 -10.59 -20.16 3.33
N GLY A 330 -11.90 -20.43 3.35
CA GLY A 330 -12.84 -19.89 4.34
C GLY A 330 -12.68 -20.51 5.73
N ASN A 331 -12.62 -21.85 5.77
CA ASN A 331 -12.56 -22.71 6.96
C ASN A 331 -13.89 -22.87 7.71
N LEU A 332 -14.18 -22.13 8.77
CA LEU A 332 -15.37 -22.35 9.60
C LEU A 332 -16.30 -21.13 9.52
N GLY A 333 -17.53 -21.34 9.05
CA GLY A 333 -18.59 -20.34 9.04
C GLY A 333 -19.23 -20.22 7.67
N HIS A 334 -19.98 -19.16 7.42
CA HIS A 334 -20.67 -18.93 6.16
C HIS A 334 -19.91 -17.89 5.34
N ASP A 335 -19.04 -18.36 4.45
CA ASP A 335 -18.01 -17.52 3.83
C ASP A 335 -18.42 -17.06 2.42
N ASP A 336 -17.98 -15.86 2.04
CA ASP A 336 -18.08 -15.32 0.68
C ASP A 336 -16.66 -15.24 0.09
N LEU A 337 -16.35 -16.15 -0.83
CA LEU A 337 -15.01 -16.33 -1.40
C LEU A 337 -14.99 -16.03 -2.89
N ASP A 338 -13.92 -15.37 -3.33
CA ASP A 338 -13.63 -15.03 -4.72
C ASP A 338 -12.15 -15.27 -5.03
N GLY A 339 -11.84 -16.18 -5.96
CA GLY A 339 -10.48 -16.44 -6.43
C GLY A 339 -9.93 -15.23 -7.16
N GLY A 340 -10.66 -14.76 -8.18
CA GLY A 340 -10.34 -13.56 -8.93
C GLY A 340 -9.87 -13.90 -10.34
N ALA A 341 -8.66 -13.51 -10.72
CA ALA A 341 -8.11 -13.71 -12.05
C ALA A 341 -6.83 -14.54 -11.99
N GLY A 342 -6.83 -15.66 -12.71
CA GLY A 342 -5.77 -16.64 -12.82
C GLY A 342 -6.29 -18.00 -12.31
N ASN A 343 -5.39 -18.95 -12.07
CA ASN A 343 -5.82 -20.32 -11.81
C ASN A 343 -5.80 -20.59 -10.30
N ASP A 344 -6.98 -20.55 -9.69
CA ASP A 344 -7.11 -20.45 -8.24
C ASP A 344 -7.53 -21.78 -7.59
N VAL A 345 -7.30 -21.88 -6.30
CA VAL A 345 -7.82 -22.93 -5.42
C VAL A 345 -8.71 -22.26 -4.38
N VAL A 346 -10.03 -22.41 -4.52
CA VAL A 346 -11.00 -21.80 -3.60
C VAL A 346 -11.75 -22.88 -2.83
N ARG A 347 -11.69 -22.83 -1.50
CA ARG A 347 -12.33 -23.81 -0.61
C ARG A 347 -13.15 -23.12 0.48
N GLY A 348 -14.45 -23.39 0.49
CA GLY A 348 -15.39 -22.85 1.50
C GLY A 348 -15.06 -23.36 2.89
N GLY A 349 -15.28 -24.65 3.14
CA GLY A 349 -14.87 -25.30 4.38
C GLY A 349 -16.06 -25.93 5.09
N GLN A 350 -16.45 -25.41 6.25
CA GLN A 350 -17.63 -25.84 6.98
C GLN A 350 -18.60 -24.68 7.11
N GLY A 351 -19.80 -24.89 6.61
CA GLY A 351 -20.90 -23.92 6.63
C GLY A 351 -21.46 -23.78 5.22
N ASP A 352 -22.53 -23.02 5.08
CA ASP A 352 -23.13 -22.77 3.77
C ASP A 352 -22.41 -21.59 3.11
N ASP A 353 -21.53 -21.88 2.15
CA ASP A 353 -20.58 -20.92 1.57
C ASP A 353 -21.00 -20.45 0.16
N VAL A 354 -20.46 -19.30 -0.25
CA VAL A 354 -20.50 -18.83 -1.63
C VAL A 354 -19.09 -18.80 -2.20
N VAL A 355 -18.81 -19.71 -3.14
CA VAL A 355 -17.49 -19.92 -3.74
C VAL A 355 -17.51 -19.43 -5.18
N ARG A 356 -16.62 -18.50 -5.54
CA ARG A 356 -16.39 -18.05 -6.93
C ARG A 356 -14.95 -18.32 -7.32
N GLY A 357 -14.73 -18.95 -8.47
CA GLY A 357 -13.41 -19.12 -9.10
C GLY A 357 -12.97 -17.82 -9.73
N GLY A 358 -13.61 -17.44 -10.84
CA GLY A 358 -13.38 -16.18 -11.51
C GLY A 358 -12.89 -16.39 -12.94
N ASP A 359 -11.86 -15.66 -13.37
CA ASP A 359 -11.26 -15.86 -14.68
C ASP A 359 -10.08 -16.84 -14.55
N GLY A 360 -10.09 -17.99 -15.22
CA GLY A 360 -8.96 -18.94 -15.22
C GLY A 360 -9.43 -20.38 -15.09
N ASP A 361 -8.49 -21.33 -15.01
CA ASP A 361 -8.84 -22.74 -14.78
C ASP A 361 -8.79 -23.03 -13.27
N ASP A 362 -9.94 -23.01 -12.61
CA ASP A 362 -10.01 -23.02 -11.14
C ASP A 362 -10.29 -24.39 -10.52
N TYR A 363 -9.88 -24.58 -9.27
CA TYR A 363 -10.30 -25.69 -8.42
C TYR A 363 -11.23 -25.17 -7.31
N LEU A 364 -12.47 -25.65 -7.28
CA LEU A 364 -13.50 -25.17 -6.38
C LEU A 364 -14.06 -26.30 -5.51
N ALA A 365 -14.13 -26.10 -4.20
CA ALA A 365 -14.81 -26.99 -3.27
C ALA A 365 -15.61 -26.18 -2.24
N GLY A 366 -16.92 -26.40 -2.14
CA GLY A 366 -17.70 -25.89 -1.01
C GLY A 366 -17.35 -26.61 0.30
N ASP A 367 -16.91 -27.87 0.18
CA ASP A 367 -16.60 -28.79 1.27
C ASP A 367 -17.85 -29.24 2.05
N ARG A 368 -18.08 -28.83 3.30
CA ARG A 368 -19.22 -29.29 4.11
C ARG A 368 -20.22 -28.16 4.32
N GLY A 369 -21.41 -28.32 3.77
CA GLY A 369 -22.50 -27.37 3.92
C GLY A 369 -23.45 -27.47 2.74
N ASN A 370 -24.25 -26.44 2.54
CA ASN A 370 -25.06 -26.31 1.33
C ASN A 370 -24.55 -25.12 0.53
N ASP A 371 -23.57 -25.40 -0.32
CA ASP A 371 -22.76 -24.34 -0.90
C ASP A 371 -23.32 -23.86 -2.24
N THR A 372 -22.97 -22.63 -2.62
CA THR A 372 -23.22 -22.10 -3.95
C THR A 372 -21.91 -21.82 -4.64
N LEU A 373 -21.65 -22.49 -5.76
CA LEU A 373 -20.41 -22.43 -6.50
C LEU A 373 -20.63 -21.79 -7.88
N TYR A 374 -19.68 -20.93 -8.26
CA TYR A 374 -19.57 -20.32 -9.58
C TYR A 374 -18.15 -20.57 -10.12
N GLY A 375 -18.05 -21.22 -11.27
CA GLY A 375 -16.77 -21.45 -11.96
C GLY A 375 -16.20 -20.14 -12.49
N GLY A 376 -17.04 -19.40 -13.24
CA GLY A 376 -16.58 -18.24 -13.99
C GLY A 376 -16.13 -18.65 -15.40
N ALA A 377 -15.01 -18.11 -15.86
CA ALA A 377 -14.51 -18.28 -17.22
C ALA A 377 -13.25 -19.15 -17.25
N GLY A 378 -13.33 -20.33 -17.85
CA GLY A 378 -12.17 -21.22 -18.02
C GLY A 378 -12.59 -22.67 -17.90
N ALA A 379 -11.63 -23.58 -17.72
CA ALA A 379 -11.92 -24.99 -17.56
C ALA A 379 -11.90 -25.39 -16.07
N ASP A 380 -13.04 -25.24 -15.41
CA ASP A 380 -13.10 -25.33 -13.95
C ASP A 380 -13.29 -26.76 -13.43
N LEU A 381 -12.76 -27.00 -12.23
CA LEU A 381 -12.84 -28.27 -11.53
C LEU A 381 -13.57 -28.12 -10.20
N PHE A 382 -14.82 -28.58 -10.18
CA PHE A 382 -15.63 -28.65 -8.97
C PHE A 382 -15.36 -29.97 -8.24
N HIS A 383 -15.03 -29.93 -6.95
CA HIS A 383 -14.80 -31.11 -6.12
C HIS A 383 -15.92 -31.33 -5.11
N THR A 384 -16.33 -32.59 -4.94
CA THR A 384 -17.36 -32.98 -3.97
C THR A 384 -17.13 -34.40 -3.44
N PHE A 385 -17.82 -34.75 -2.34
CA PHE A 385 -17.71 -36.05 -1.67
C PHE A 385 -19.01 -36.41 -0.92
N ALA A 386 -19.10 -37.64 -0.39
CA ALA A 386 -20.23 -38.06 0.44
C ALA A 386 -20.14 -37.43 1.84
N GLY A 387 -21.19 -36.73 2.27
CA GLY A 387 -21.21 -35.89 3.45
C GLY A 387 -20.83 -34.42 3.19
N ALA A 388 -20.76 -34.00 1.93
CA ALA A 388 -20.60 -32.59 1.56
C ALA A 388 -21.86 -31.77 1.85
N GLY A 389 -23.06 -32.35 1.69
CA GLY A 389 -24.34 -31.64 1.81
C GLY A 389 -25.00 -31.40 0.46
N ILE A 390 -25.69 -30.27 0.29
CA ILE A 390 -26.46 -29.96 -0.93
C ILE A 390 -25.88 -28.73 -1.62
N ASP A 391 -25.00 -28.98 -2.58
CA ASP A 391 -24.28 -27.93 -3.31
C ASP A 391 -25.01 -27.54 -4.59
N ARG A 392 -24.84 -26.28 -5.00
CA ARG A 392 -25.38 -25.72 -6.24
C ARG A 392 -24.27 -25.11 -7.08
N ILE A 393 -24.00 -25.71 -8.23
CA ILE A 393 -23.16 -25.10 -9.27
C ILE A 393 -24.09 -24.30 -10.19
N ARG A 394 -23.82 -23.01 -10.38
CA ARG A 394 -24.76 -22.07 -11.00
C ARG A 394 -24.50 -21.76 -12.47
N ASP A 395 -23.29 -21.99 -12.95
CA ASP A 395 -22.80 -21.51 -14.25
C ASP A 395 -22.00 -22.56 -15.04
N PHE A 396 -22.07 -23.83 -14.63
CA PHE A 396 -21.33 -24.93 -15.25
C PHE A 396 -21.37 -24.93 -16.79
N ASN A 397 -20.20 -24.88 -17.41
CA ASN A 397 -20.01 -24.78 -18.85
C ASN A 397 -19.06 -25.87 -19.40
N ALA A 398 -19.64 -27.00 -19.79
CA ALA A 398 -18.90 -28.09 -20.43
C ALA A 398 -18.21 -27.72 -21.76
N ALA A 399 -18.59 -26.60 -22.40
CA ALA A 399 -17.94 -26.14 -23.63
C ALA A 399 -16.62 -25.40 -23.35
N GLU A 400 -16.47 -24.81 -22.17
CA GLU A 400 -15.24 -24.15 -21.72
C GLU A 400 -14.28 -25.14 -21.06
N GLY A 401 -14.81 -26.20 -20.44
CA GLY A 401 -14.00 -27.34 -20.03
C GLY A 401 -14.39 -27.91 -18.67
N ASP A 402 -15.44 -27.37 -18.05
CA ASP A 402 -15.82 -27.68 -16.68
C ASP A 402 -16.05 -29.16 -16.41
N ARG A 403 -15.62 -29.58 -15.22
CA ARG A 403 -15.74 -30.97 -14.75
C ARG A 403 -16.07 -31.02 -13.27
N LEU A 404 -16.80 -32.07 -12.91
CA LEU A 404 -17.07 -32.45 -11.54
C LEU A 404 -16.20 -33.65 -11.14
N ASN A 405 -15.39 -33.48 -10.11
CA ASN A 405 -14.63 -34.53 -9.46
C ASN A 405 -15.37 -35.03 -8.21
N VAL A 406 -15.74 -36.30 -8.23
CA VAL A 406 -16.34 -36.97 -7.08
C VAL A 406 -15.27 -37.82 -6.38
N LEU A 407 -15.07 -37.64 -5.08
CA LEU A 407 -14.04 -38.35 -4.31
C LEU A 407 -14.11 -39.88 -4.48
N ALA A 408 -12.95 -40.52 -4.63
CA ALA A 408 -12.82 -41.98 -4.73
C ALA A 408 -13.54 -42.71 -3.59
N GLY A 409 -14.43 -43.63 -3.97
CA GLY A 409 -15.24 -44.43 -3.04
C GLY A 409 -16.67 -43.93 -2.87
N THR A 410 -17.00 -42.72 -3.32
CA THR A 410 -18.37 -42.21 -3.35
C THR A 410 -19.16 -42.84 -4.50
N THR A 411 -20.31 -43.44 -4.19
CA THR A 411 -21.27 -43.89 -5.20
C THR A 411 -22.23 -42.76 -5.52
N TYR A 412 -22.49 -42.51 -6.81
CA TYR A 412 -23.46 -41.49 -7.22
C TYR A 412 -24.46 -42.00 -8.25
N THR A 413 -25.62 -41.36 -8.31
CA THR A 413 -26.60 -41.52 -9.40
C THR A 413 -26.92 -40.16 -10.02
N LEU A 414 -27.40 -40.17 -11.26
CA LEU A 414 -27.72 -38.97 -12.01
C LEU A 414 -29.21 -38.95 -12.33
N ARG A 415 -29.84 -37.79 -12.17
CA ARG A 415 -31.20 -37.54 -12.68
C ARG A 415 -31.35 -36.11 -13.17
N GLN A 416 -32.16 -35.94 -14.21
CA GLN A 416 -32.64 -34.62 -14.61
C GLN A 416 -33.80 -34.22 -13.70
N GLN A 417 -33.82 -32.97 -13.26
CA GLN A 417 -34.97 -32.34 -12.61
C GLN A 417 -35.18 -30.95 -13.20
N ASP A 418 -36.28 -30.78 -13.93
CA ASP A 418 -36.54 -29.54 -14.68
C ASP A 418 -35.33 -29.18 -15.56
N ALA A 419 -34.78 -27.98 -15.40
CA ALA A 419 -33.61 -27.51 -16.14
C ALA A 419 -32.26 -27.87 -15.47
N ASP A 420 -32.26 -28.67 -14.40
CA ASP A 420 -31.07 -28.95 -13.59
C ASP A 420 -30.68 -30.43 -13.65
N VAL A 421 -29.38 -30.72 -13.58
CA VAL A 421 -28.85 -32.07 -13.35
C VAL A 421 -28.56 -32.26 -11.87
N ILE A 422 -29.07 -33.34 -11.30
CA ILE A 422 -28.84 -33.71 -9.90
C ILE A 422 -27.91 -34.91 -9.84
N VAL A 423 -26.79 -34.75 -9.14
CA VAL A 423 -25.84 -35.81 -8.77
C VAL A 423 -26.13 -36.21 -7.32
N GLU A 424 -26.75 -37.37 -7.09
CA GLU A 424 -27.09 -37.84 -5.74
C GLU A 424 -26.02 -38.79 -5.21
N MET A 425 -25.44 -38.52 -4.04
CA MET A 425 -24.29 -39.25 -3.48
C MET A 425 -24.61 -40.14 -2.26
N GLY A 426 -25.90 -40.31 -1.93
CA GLY A 426 -26.35 -41.06 -0.76
C GLY A 426 -26.59 -40.14 0.45
N ASP A 427 -27.31 -40.65 1.46
CA ASP A 427 -27.59 -39.97 2.74
C ASP A 427 -28.18 -38.54 2.69
N GLY A 428 -28.65 -38.11 1.51
CA GLY A 428 -29.24 -36.79 1.27
C GLY A 428 -28.31 -35.81 0.54
N ASP A 429 -27.04 -36.18 0.34
CA ASP A 429 -26.04 -35.34 -0.32
C ASP A 429 -26.29 -35.23 -1.83
N GLN A 430 -26.17 -34.02 -2.36
CA GLN A 430 -26.44 -33.70 -3.76
C GLN A 430 -25.51 -32.62 -4.28
N VAL A 431 -25.14 -32.73 -5.56
CA VAL A 431 -24.70 -31.58 -6.36
C VAL A 431 -25.77 -31.28 -7.39
N ILE A 432 -26.25 -30.03 -7.40
CA ILE A 432 -27.25 -29.52 -8.34
C ILE A 432 -26.51 -28.64 -9.35
N VAL A 433 -26.40 -29.12 -10.58
CA VAL A 433 -25.85 -28.36 -11.71
C VAL A 433 -26.99 -27.62 -12.40
N THR A 434 -27.02 -26.31 -12.22
CA THR A 434 -28.16 -25.46 -12.59
C THR A 434 -28.19 -25.18 -14.10
N GLY A 435 -29.36 -25.28 -14.72
CA GLY A 435 -29.56 -24.82 -16.10
C GLY A 435 -28.88 -25.68 -17.18
N VAL A 436 -28.50 -26.92 -16.86
CA VAL A 436 -27.85 -27.86 -17.78
C VAL A 436 -28.76 -29.07 -18.05
N GLU A 437 -28.76 -29.50 -19.31
CA GLU A 437 -29.44 -30.73 -19.73
C GLU A 437 -28.48 -31.92 -19.69
N LEU A 438 -28.84 -32.99 -18.98
CA LEU A 438 -28.01 -34.20 -18.83
C LEU A 438 -27.58 -34.80 -20.18
N SER A 439 -28.43 -34.67 -21.19
CA SER A 439 -28.15 -35.19 -22.55
C SER A 439 -27.11 -34.37 -23.33
N ALA A 440 -26.83 -33.13 -22.91
CA ALA A 440 -25.86 -32.24 -23.53
C ALA A 440 -24.44 -32.39 -22.93
N LEU A 441 -24.32 -33.05 -21.77
CA LEU A 441 -23.05 -33.22 -21.08
C LEU A 441 -22.14 -34.27 -21.76
N PRO A 442 -20.87 -33.94 -22.03
CA PRO A 442 -19.94 -34.85 -22.71
C PRO A 442 -19.48 -35.99 -21.79
N PRO A 443 -19.10 -37.16 -22.32
CA PRO A 443 -18.49 -38.20 -21.51
C PRO A 443 -17.26 -37.68 -20.74
N GLY A 444 -17.15 -38.01 -19.45
CA GLY A 444 -16.03 -37.59 -18.60
C GLY A 444 -16.19 -36.23 -17.93
N TRP A 445 -17.33 -35.56 -18.11
CA TRP A 445 -17.71 -34.36 -17.34
C TRP A 445 -17.74 -34.63 -15.84
N ILE A 446 -18.14 -35.84 -15.42
CA ILE A 446 -17.84 -36.39 -14.10
C ILE A 446 -16.67 -37.35 -14.20
N PHE A 447 -15.74 -37.27 -13.26
CA PHE A 447 -14.76 -38.32 -12.99
C PHE A 447 -14.61 -38.56 -11.48
N VAL A 448 -13.93 -39.66 -11.16
CA VAL A 448 -13.67 -40.08 -9.79
C VAL A 448 -12.17 -40.14 -9.58
N SER A 449 -11.66 -39.45 -8.57
CA SER A 449 -10.23 -39.47 -8.21
C SER A 449 -9.97 -39.56 -6.72
#